data_AF-A0A556BVU9-F1
#
_entry.id   AF-A0A556BVU9-F1
#
_cell.length_a   1.000
_cell.length_b   1.000
_cell.length_c   1.000
_cell.angle_alpha   90.00
_cell.angle_beta   90.00
_cell.angle_gamma   90.00
#
_symmetry.space_group_name_H-M   'P 1'
#
loop_
_entity.id
_entity.type
_entity.pdbx_description
1 polymer ?
#
loop_
_entity_poly.entity_id
_entity_poly.type
_entity_poly.pdbx_seq_one_letter_code
_entity_poly.pdbx_strand_id
1 'polypeptide(L)'
;MGKYIEMIRIRFLMMLAYRTNYYSGILIYTINIGAYYFLWQAIYSGKENIESLSISQMTTYIAIAWMARAFYFNNIDREIAMEIQEGRVAVELIRPYNYLGMKVMQGLGEGIFRFAFFSIPGMVIVTLLFSLQITTNFQTWLYFFLSLIFSFIINTQINLMTGMLTFFLFNNSGIMYAKRVVIDLFSGLLLPISFYPLWAQKAMVFLPFQAISYIPSMIFSEGIQGSKLYEALLFQVIWAIVLIIPIVLMWRTARKRLIVQGG
;
A
#
# COMPACT_ATOMS: atom_id res chain seq x y z
N MET A 1 8.56 0.79 24.39
CA MET A 1 8.05 1.59 23.25
C MET A 1 9.14 2.35 22.51
N GLY A 2 10.10 2.99 23.19
CA GLY A 2 11.16 3.79 22.53
C GLY A 2 11.83 3.12 21.32
N LYS A 3 12.25 1.85 21.43
CA LYS A 3 12.91 1.12 20.32
C LYS A 3 12.13 1.09 19.00
N TYR A 4 10.79 1.01 19.04
CA TYR A 4 9.97 0.95 17.84
C TYR A 4 9.85 2.32 17.17
N ILE A 5 9.73 3.38 17.99
CA ILE A 5 9.72 4.77 17.52
C ILE A 5 11.09 5.14 16.93
N GLU A 6 12.18 4.76 17.61
CA GLU A 6 13.53 4.99 17.09
C GLU A 6 13.77 4.26 15.77
N MET A 7 13.20 3.07 15.58
CA MET A 7 13.29 2.39 14.29
C MET A 7 12.60 3.16 13.16
N ILE A 8 11.41 3.71 13.41
CA ILE A 8 10.72 4.59 12.44
C ILE A 8 11.65 5.75 12.07
N ARG A 9 12.22 6.42 13.08
CA ARG A 9 13.14 7.55 12.89
C ARG A 9 14.39 7.15 12.12
N ILE A 10 15.06 6.06 12.49
CA ILE A 10 16.26 5.56 11.82
C ILE A 10 15.93 5.26 10.35
N ARG A 11 14.84 4.57 10.07
CA ARG A 11 14.46 4.24 8.70
C ARG A 11 14.13 5.48 7.88
N PHE A 12 13.45 6.46 8.47
CA PHE A 12 13.20 7.76 7.84
C PHE A 12 14.51 8.49 7.50
N LEU A 13 15.47 8.54 8.43
CA LEU A 13 16.76 9.21 8.22
C LEU A 13 17.64 8.47 7.20
N MET A 14 17.62 7.14 7.19
CA MET A 14 18.29 6.34 6.16
C MET A 14 17.75 6.66 4.78
N MET A 15 16.42 6.83 4.66
CA MET A 15 15.83 7.26 3.41
C MET A 15 16.33 8.67 3.05
N LEU A 16 16.26 9.64 3.97
CA LEU A 16 16.72 11.01 3.72
C LEU A 16 18.16 11.11 3.17
N ALA A 17 19.06 10.21 3.59
CA ALA A 17 20.44 10.17 3.11
C ALA A 17 20.57 9.89 1.59
N TYR A 18 19.66 9.12 0.99
CA TYR A 18 19.69 8.74 -0.44
C TYR A 18 18.74 9.58 -1.31
N ARG A 19 18.79 10.89 -1.12
CA ARG A 19 17.82 11.85 -1.67
C ARG A 19 17.56 11.76 -3.19
N THR A 20 18.57 11.38 -3.97
CA THR A 20 18.49 11.31 -5.43
C THR A 20 17.47 10.27 -5.92
N ASN A 21 17.28 9.18 -5.18
CA ASN A 21 16.31 8.13 -5.53
C ASN A 21 14.85 8.62 -5.43
N TYR A 22 14.58 9.75 -4.77
CA TYR A 22 13.22 10.28 -4.62
C TYR A 22 12.80 11.16 -5.78
N TYR A 23 13.71 11.98 -6.30
CA TYR A 23 13.40 12.84 -7.45
C TYR A 23 13.00 12.01 -8.68
N SER A 24 13.70 10.90 -8.91
CA SER A 24 13.36 9.98 -10.01
C SER A 24 11.97 9.37 -9.82
N GLY A 25 11.60 8.98 -8.59
CA GLY A 25 10.28 8.44 -8.37
C GLY A 25 9.16 9.48 -8.53
N ILE A 26 9.36 10.75 -8.11
CA ILE A 26 8.33 11.80 -8.24
C ILE A 26 7.99 11.93 -9.72
N LEU A 27 9.03 12.00 -10.56
CA LEU A 27 8.90 12.03 -12.01
C LEU A 27 8.17 10.79 -12.53
N ILE A 28 8.55 9.58 -12.10
CA ILE A 28 7.89 8.33 -12.53
C ILE A 28 6.39 8.34 -12.17
N TYR A 29 6.02 8.76 -10.96
CA TYR A 29 4.62 8.76 -10.52
C TYR A 29 3.81 9.85 -11.22
N THR A 30 4.38 11.04 -11.42
CA THR A 30 3.75 12.11 -12.21
C THR A 30 3.51 11.66 -13.65
N ILE A 31 4.48 10.96 -14.28
CA ILE A 31 4.30 10.39 -15.62
C ILE A 31 3.18 9.35 -15.63
N ASN A 32 3.14 8.43 -14.65
CA ASN A 32 2.07 7.45 -14.57
C ASN A 32 0.70 8.13 -14.42
N ILE A 33 0.57 9.08 -13.50
CA ILE A 33 -0.68 9.83 -13.31
C ILE A 33 -1.07 10.57 -14.58
N GLY A 34 -0.12 11.22 -15.27
CA GLY A 34 -0.38 11.90 -16.54
C GLY A 34 -0.86 10.96 -17.65
N ALA A 35 -0.22 9.79 -17.79
CA ALA A 35 -0.64 8.77 -18.75
C ALA A 35 -2.08 8.30 -18.47
N TYR A 36 -2.41 8.04 -17.20
CA TYR A 36 -3.76 7.68 -16.80
C TYR A 36 -4.76 8.84 -16.97
N TYR A 37 -4.36 10.07 -16.66
CA TYR A 37 -5.20 11.25 -16.84
C TYR A 37 -5.67 11.36 -18.29
N PHE A 38 -4.75 11.31 -19.26
CA PHE A 38 -5.10 11.38 -20.68
C PHE A 38 -5.90 10.16 -21.15
N LEU A 39 -5.58 8.96 -20.65
CA LEU A 39 -6.33 7.75 -20.94
C LEU A 39 -7.80 7.88 -20.51
N TRP A 40 -8.05 8.35 -19.29
CA TRP A 40 -9.41 8.51 -18.78
C TRP A 40 -10.13 9.68 -19.44
N GLN A 41 -9.42 10.75 -19.79
CA GLN A 41 -9.99 11.82 -20.60
C GLN A 41 -10.48 11.32 -21.97
N ALA A 42 -9.72 10.43 -22.61
CA ALA A 42 -10.14 9.81 -23.86
C ALA A 42 -11.35 8.87 -23.67
N ILE A 43 -11.38 8.06 -22.60
CA ILE A 43 -12.51 7.16 -22.30
C ILE A 43 -13.81 7.93 -22.03
N TYR A 44 -13.71 9.06 -21.32
CA TYR A 44 -14.84 9.94 -21.02
C TYR A 44 -15.20 10.87 -22.19
N SER A 45 -14.49 10.83 -23.32
CA SER A 45 -14.81 11.69 -24.46
C SER A 45 -16.25 11.39 -24.96
N GLY A 46 -17.13 12.39 -24.83
CA GLY A 46 -18.55 12.28 -25.15
C GLY A 46 -19.45 11.69 -24.06
N LYS A 47 -18.95 11.46 -22.82
CA LYS A 47 -19.75 10.99 -21.67
C LYS A 47 -19.46 11.84 -20.43
N GLU A 48 -20.48 12.46 -19.84
CA GLU A 48 -20.30 13.27 -18.62
C GLU A 48 -20.02 12.41 -17.39
N ASN A 49 -20.66 11.24 -17.29
CA ASN A 49 -20.52 10.32 -16.16
C ASN A 49 -20.42 8.87 -16.65
N ILE A 50 -19.53 8.09 -16.04
CA ILE A 50 -19.47 6.63 -16.21
C ILE A 50 -19.51 6.00 -14.82
N GLU A 51 -20.40 5.02 -14.62
CA GLU A 51 -20.53 4.29 -13.35
C GLU A 51 -20.65 5.22 -12.13
N SER A 52 -21.40 6.32 -12.27
CA SER A 52 -21.61 7.39 -11.26
C SER A 52 -20.40 8.25 -10.87
N LEU A 53 -19.26 8.11 -11.53
CA LEU A 53 -18.10 8.98 -11.35
C LEU A 53 -17.97 9.97 -12.51
N SER A 54 -17.82 11.25 -12.18
CA SER A 54 -17.46 12.27 -13.16
C SER A 54 -15.99 12.12 -13.57
N ILE A 55 -15.63 12.71 -14.71
CA ILE A 55 -14.23 12.75 -15.16
C ILE A 55 -13.29 13.38 -14.11
N SER A 56 -13.75 14.43 -13.41
CA SER A 56 -12.95 15.11 -12.39
C SER A 56 -12.75 14.24 -11.15
N GLN A 57 -13.77 13.48 -10.74
CA GLN A 57 -13.63 12.50 -9.66
C GLN A 57 -12.70 11.36 -10.05
N MET A 58 -12.76 10.91 -11.30
CA MET A 58 -11.89 9.86 -11.82
C MET A 58 -10.42 10.28 -11.84
N THR A 59 -10.10 11.47 -12.35
CA THR A 59 -8.73 11.97 -12.39
C THR A 59 -8.18 12.22 -10.99
N THR A 60 -9.00 12.76 -10.06
CA THR A 60 -8.65 12.86 -8.63
C THR A 60 -8.41 11.48 -8.02
N TYR A 61 -9.30 10.51 -8.26
CA TYR A 61 -9.18 9.15 -7.75
C TYR A 61 -7.82 8.54 -8.11
N ILE A 62 -7.40 8.67 -9.37
CA ILE A 62 -6.13 8.11 -9.87
C ILE A 62 -4.94 8.81 -9.24
N ALA A 63 -4.94 10.14 -9.20
CA ALA A 63 -3.86 10.90 -8.59
C ALA A 63 -3.67 10.48 -7.13
N ILE A 64 -4.76 10.35 -6.39
CA ILE A 64 -4.75 9.91 -5.00
C ILE A 64 -4.34 8.46 -4.87
N ALA A 65 -4.81 7.55 -5.72
CA ALA A 65 -4.44 6.14 -5.67
C ALA A 65 -2.92 5.94 -5.83
N TRP A 66 -2.31 6.61 -6.80
CA TRP A 66 -0.86 6.58 -7.00
C TRP A 66 -0.11 7.27 -5.87
N MET A 67 -0.60 8.38 -5.33
CA MET A 67 0.09 9.09 -4.24
C MET A 67 -0.05 8.37 -2.90
N ALA A 68 -1.19 7.74 -2.64
CA ALA A 68 -1.41 6.82 -1.52
C ALA A 68 -0.50 5.60 -1.60
N ARG A 69 -0.27 5.08 -2.82
CA ARG A 69 0.67 3.97 -3.06
C ARG A 69 2.05 4.22 -2.50
N ALA A 70 2.57 5.43 -2.64
CA ALA A 70 3.89 5.73 -2.10
C ALA A 70 3.97 5.58 -0.57
N PHE A 71 2.88 5.79 0.16
CA PHE A 71 2.83 5.56 1.62
C PHE A 71 2.70 4.07 1.97
N TYR A 72 1.71 3.37 1.41
CA TYR A 72 1.47 1.97 1.80
C TYR A 72 2.50 1.00 1.24
N PHE A 73 3.11 1.31 0.11
CA PHE A 73 4.07 0.45 -0.57
C PHE A 73 5.37 0.32 0.23
N ASN A 74 5.75 -0.91 0.52
CA ASN A 74 7.01 -1.26 1.16
C ASN A 74 7.55 -2.57 0.56
N ASN A 75 8.85 -2.81 0.74
CA ASN A 75 9.54 -4.02 0.27
C ASN A 75 9.94 -4.95 1.42
N ILE A 76 9.15 -4.99 2.49
CA ILE A 76 9.44 -5.81 3.68
C ILE A 76 9.54 -7.29 3.31
N ASP A 77 8.74 -7.76 2.36
CA ASP A 77 8.81 -9.13 1.83
C ASP A 77 10.20 -9.47 1.29
N ARG A 78 10.81 -8.56 0.51
CA ARG A 78 12.17 -8.72 -0.01
C ARG A 78 13.21 -8.69 1.09
N GLU A 79 13.09 -7.77 2.04
CA GLU A 79 14.04 -7.66 3.16
C GLU A 79 14.06 -8.91 4.03
N ILE A 80 12.87 -9.41 4.38
CA ILE A 80 12.73 -10.67 5.13
C ILE A 80 13.35 -11.82 4.34
N ALA A 81 13.08 -11.91 3.04
CA ALA A 81 13.64 -12.97 2.19
C ALA A 81 15.18 -12.94 2.17
N MET A 82 15.78 -11.77 1.97
CA MET A 82 17.25 -11.61 1.98
C MET A 82 17.84 -11.93 3.36
N GLU A 83 17.22 -11.51 4.46
CA GLU A 83 17.69 -11.83 5.81
C GLU A 83 17.63 -13.32 6.13
N ILE A 84 16.65 -14.03 5.60
CA ILE A 84 16.53 -15.48 5.75
C ILE A 84 17.57 -16.20 4.90
N GLN A 85 17.70 -15.83 3.62
CA GLN A 85 18.66 -16.44 2.69
C GLN A 85 20.11 -16.25 3.14
N GLU A 86 20.43 -15.11 3.74
CA GLU A 86 21.77 -14.79 4.25
C GLU A 86 21.98 -15.19 5.72
N GLY A 87 21.01 -15.87 6.36
CA GLY A 87 21.11 -16.31 7.76
C GLY A 87 21.06 -15.20 8.82
N ARG A 88 21.07 -13.92 8.42
CA ARG A 88 20.98 -12.75 9.32
C ARG A 88 19.74 -12.74 10.21
N VAL A 89 18.67 -13.39 9.77
CA VAL A 89 17.43 -13.53 10.54
C VAL A 89 17.67 -14.18 11.92
N ALA A 90 18.67 -15.05 12.08
CA ALA A 90 19.00 -15.66 13.38
C ALA A 90 19.47 -14.59 14.39
N VAL A 91 20.29 -13.63 13.93
CA VAL A 91 20.76 -12.50 14.75
C VAL A 91 19.62 -11.54 15.09
N GLU A 92 18.68 -11.35 14.18
CA GLU A 92 17.49 -10.53 14.44
C GLU A 92 16.56 -11.17 15.48
N LEU A 93 16.47 -12.50 15.51
CA LEU A 93 15.62 -13.26 16.43
C LEU A 93 16.13 -13.29 17.88
N ILE A 94 17.43 -13.11 18.12
CA ILE A 94 18.00 -13.03 19.47
C ILE A 94 17.84 -11.64 20.11
N ARG A 95 17.51 -10.61 19.32
CA ARG A 95 17.34 -9.25 19.83
C ARG A 95 16.08 -9.16 20.69
N PRO A 96 16.06 -8.30 21.73
CA PRO A 96 14.95 -8.21 22.68
C PRO A 96 13.76 -7.42 22.10
N TYR A 97 13.28 -7.74 20.89
CA TYR A 97 12.10 -7.16 20.26
C TYR A 97 11.36 -8.18 19.38
N ASN A 98 10.12 -7.86 19.03
CA ASN A 98 9.38 -8.67 18.07
C ASN A 98 9.88 -8.35 16.66
N TYR A 99 10.43 -9.34 15.97
CA TYR A 99 10.99 -9.18 14.61
C TYR A 99 9.96 -8.63 13.61
N LEU A 100 8.78 -9.24 13.51
CA LEU A 100 7.74 -8.79 12.58
C LEU A 100 7.26 -7.38 12.93
N GLY A 101 7.08 -7.09 14.21
CA GLY A 101 6.75 -5.73 14.68
C GLY A 101 7.82 -4.72 14.30
N MET A 102 9.10 -5.09 14.40
CA MET A 102 10.21 -4.24 13.96
C MET A 102 10.16 -3.97 12.45
N LYS A 103 9.85 -4.99 11.64
CA LYS A 103 9.65 -4.86 10.19
C LYS A 103 8.50 -3.92 9.85
N VAL A 104 7.37 -4.01 10.56
CA VAL A 104 6.24 -3.07 10.39
C VAL A 104 6.68 -1.63 10.67
N MET A 105 7.43 -1.40 11.75
CA MET A 105 7.92 -0.06 12.10
C MET A 105 8.93 0.48 11.08
N GLN A 106 9.80 -0.37 10.52
CA GLN A 106 10.67 0.00 9.40
C GLN A 106 9.83 0.42 8.19
N GLY A 107 8.86 -0.39 7.78
CA GLY A 107 7.94 -0.03 6.69
C GLY A 107 7.21 1.28 6.94
N LEU A 108 6.81 1.55 8.19
CA LEU A 108 6.11 2.78 8.54
C LEU A 108 7.02 4.01 8.44
N GLY A 109 8.27 3.91 8.90
CA GLY A 109 9.25 5.00 8.73
C GLY A 109 9.54 5.30 7.27
N GLU A 110 9.65 4.27 6.44
CA GLU A 110 9.77 4.42 4.99
C GLU A 110 8.51 5.04 4.36
N GLY A 111 7.32 4.58 4.77
CA GLY A 111 6.04 5.10 4.31
C GLY A 111 5.87 6.57 4.66
N ILE A 112 6.14 6.97 5.91
CA ILE A 112 6.09 8.38 6.36
C ILE A 112 7.05 9.24 5.54
N PHE A 113 8.28 8.77 5.31
CA PHE A 113 9.25 9.47 4.49
C PHE A 113 8.72 9.70 3.08
N ARG A 114 8.25 8.62 2.43
CA ARG A 114 7.68 8.69 1.08
C ARG A 114 6.46 9.62 1.09
N PHE A 115 5.55 9.51 2.02
CA PHE A 115 4.41 10.41 2.07
C PHE A 115 4.82 11.90 2.14
N ALA A 116 5.75 12.24 3.03
CA ALA A 116 6.21 13.62 3.23
C ALA A 116 7.02 14.17 2.04
N PHE A 117 7.94 13.40 1.49
CA PHE A 117 8.90 13.88 0.48
C PHE A 117 8.58 13.44 -0.95
N PHE A 118 7.57 12.59 -1.12
CA PHE A 118 7.17 12.04 -2.40
C PHE A 118 5.71 12.37 -2.72
N SER A 119 4.78 11.92 -1.88
CA SER A 119 3.35 12.08 -2.14
C SER A 119 2.93 13.54 -2.09
N ILE A 120 3.39 14.29 -1.07
CA ILE A 120 3.03 15.72 -0.93
C ILE A 120 3.62 16.56 -2.08
N PRO A 121 4.94 16.55 -2.36
CA PRO A 121 5.49 17.33 -3.48
C PRO A 121 4.97 16.86 -4.85
N GLY A 122 4.80 15.54 -5.00
CA GLY A 122 4.22 14.95 -6.21
C GLY A 122 2.79 15.43 -6.46
N MET A 123 1.94 15.46 -5.43
CA MET A 123 0.58 16.01 -5.54
C MET A 123 0.58 17.47 -5.95
N VAL A 124 1.49 18.30 -5.39
CA VAL A 124 1.62 19.70 -5.80
C VAL A 124 1.92 19.80 -7.30
N ILE A 125 2.88 19.04 -7.80
CA ILE A 125 3.22 19.02 -9.24
C ILE A 125 2.01 18.58 -10.07
N VAL A 126 1.35 17.49 -9.68
CA VAL A 126 0.20 16.96 -10.41
C VAL A 126 -0.96 17.97 -10.43
N THR A 127 -1.25 18.67 -9.34
CA THR A 127 -2.30 19.70 -9.30
C THR A 127 -1.99 20.94 -10.14
N LEU A 128 -0.71 21.22 -10.41
CA LEU A 128 -0.30 22.31 -11.30
C LEU A 128 -0.41 21.90 -12.78
N LEU A 129 -0.20 20.62 -13.08
CA LEU A 129 -0.24 20.09 -14.45
C LEU A 129 -1.64 19.68 -14.90
N PHE A 130 -2.47 19.21 -13.97
CA PHE A 130 -3.77 18.59 -14.25
C PHE A 130 -4.87 19.20 -13.40
N SER A 131 -6.07 19.34 -13.98
CA SER A 131 -7.23 19.82 -13.24
C SER A 131 -7.78 18.69 -12.36
N LEU A 132 -7.46 18.78 -11.07
CA LEU A 132 -7.94 17.86 -10.04
C LEU A 132 -8.93 18.57 -9.12
N GLN A 133 -10.00 17.88 -8.75
CA GLN A 133 -10.90 18.34 -7.69
C GLN A 133 -10.36 17.86 -6.34
N ILE A 134 -9.72 18.77 -5.60
CA ILE A 134 -9.36 18.52 -4.21
C ILE A 134 -10.53 18.97 -3.33
N THR A 135 -11.05 18.05 -2.53
CA THR A 135 -12.08 18.37 -1.55
C THR A 135 -11.55 19.28 -0.44
N THR A 136 -12.34 20.29 -0.09
CA THR A 136 -12.11 21.16 1.07
C THR A 136 -12.72 20.60 2.36
N ASN A 137 -13.45 19.47 2.26
CA ASN A 137 -14.11 18.85 3.40
C ASN A 137 -13.11 18.18 4.34
N PHE A 138 -12.98 18.73 5.54
CA PHE A 138 -12.09 18.19 6.58
C PHE A 138 -12.42 16.75 6.98
N GLN A 139 -13.71 16.36 6.97
CA GLN A 139 -14.10 14.99 7.31
C GLN A 139 -13.56 13.99 6.27
N THR A 140 -13.60 14.35 4.98
CA THR A 140 -13.07 13.51 3.90
C THR A 140 -11.58 13.25 4.09
N TRP A 141 -10.80 14.27 4.46
CA TRP A 141 -9.38 14.12 4.78
C TRP A 141 -9.14 13.21 5.99
N LEU A 142 -9.92 13.37 7.07
CA LEU A 142 -9.80 12.52 8.25
C LEU A 142 -10.03 11.04 7.92
N TYR A 143 -11.11 10.73 7.21
CA TYR A 143 -11.43 9.36 6.81
C TYR A 143 -10.46 8.80 5.77
N PHE A 144 -9.96 9.63 4.86
CA PHE A 144 -8.89 9.26 3.94
C PHE A 144 -7.63 8.84 4.69
N PHE A 145 -7.16 9.64 5.65
CA PHE A 145 -5.96 9.29 6.42
C PHE A 145 -6.15 8.04 7.28
N LEU A 146 -7.31 7.88 7.89
CA LEU A 146 -7.66 6.66 8.62
C LEU A 146 -7.61 5.43 7.70
N SER A 147 -8.24 5.54 6.53
CA SER A 147 -8.23 4.49 5.51
C SER A 147 -6.82 4.21 4.96
N LEU A 148 -5.99 5.24 4.82
CA LEU A 148 -4.60 5.13 4.38
C LEU A 148 -3.74 4.37 5.39
N ILE A 149 -3.96 4.55 6.69
CA ILE A 149 -3.30 3.77 7.74
C ILE A 149 -3.67 2.28 7.61
N PHE A 150 -4.95 1.96 7.43
CA PHE A 150 -5.37 0.57 7.21
C PHE A 150 -4.81 -0.01 5.91
N SER A 151 -4.71 0.79 4.85
CA SER A 151 -4.09 0.42 3.58
C SER A 151 -2.63 -0.01 3.79
N PHE A 152 -1.88 0.77 4.57
CA PHE A 152 -0.51 0.42 4.97
C PHE A 152 -0.46 -0.87 5.79
N ILE A 153 -1.35 -1.03 6.78
CA ILE A 153 -1.40 -2.23 7.63
C ILE A 153 -1.65 -3.48 6.78
N ILE A 154 -2.70 -3.48 5.95
CA ILE A 154 -3.11 -4.64 5.14
C ILE A 154 -2.03 -4.97 4.10
N ASN A 155 -1.49 -3.97 3.39
CA ASN A 155 -0.42 -4.20 2.44
C ASN A 155 0.83 -4.78 3.14
N THR A 156 1.18 -4.25 4.31
CA THR A 156 2.30 -4.75 5.11
C THR A 156 2.07 -6.17 5.59
N GLN A 157 0.86 -6.52 6.02
CA GLN A 157 0.50 -7.88 6.42
C GLN A 157 0.67 -8.88 5.27
N ILE A 158 0.25 -8.52 4.06
CA ILE A 158 0.46 -9.35 2.86
C ILE A 158 1.95 -9.50 2.55
N ASN A 159 2.73 -8.43 2.70
CA ASN A 159 4.19 -8.47 2.52
C ASN A 159 4.86 -9.34 3.59
N LEU A 160 4.46 -9.27 4.85
CA LEU A 160 4.99 -10.12 5.92
C LEU A 160 4.74 -11.59 5.62
N MET A 161 3.51 -11.96 5.24
CA MET A 161 3.18 -13.34 4.84
C MET A 161 4.06 -13.79 3.68
N THR A 162 4.18 -12.97 2.64
CA THR A 162 4.98 -13.29 1.46
C THR A 162 6.47 -13.47 1.80
N GLY A 163 7.05 -12.57 2.60
CA GLY A 163 8.44 -12.67 3.05
C GLY A 163 8.69 -13.93 3.88
N MET A 164 7.76 -14.27 4.78
CA MET A 164 7.86 -15.48 5.60
C MET A 164 7.80 -16.79 4.80
N LEU A 165 7.26 -16.78 3.56
CA LEU A 165 7.31 -17.97 2.69
C LEU A 165 8.75 -18.43 2.39
N THR A 166 9.73 -17.52 2.49
CA THR A 166 11.15 -17.86 2.30
C THR A 166 11.63 -18.93 3.28
N PHE A 167 11.09 -18.99 4.50
CA PHE A 167 11.40 -20.07 5.46
C PHE A 167 11.02 -21.47 4.95
N PHE A 168 10.11 -21.56 3.99
CA PHE A 168 9.58 -22.81 3.47
C PHE A 168 10.08 -23.13 2.06
N LEU A 169 10.26 -22.11 1.23
CA LEU A 169 10.55 -22.26 -0.20
C LEU A 169 12.00 -21.92 -0.56
N PHE A 170 12.78 -21.32 0.36
CA PHE A 170 14.13 -20.77 0.17
C PHE A 170 14.23 -19.62 -0.86
N ASN A 171 13.56 -19.72 -2.00
CA ASN A 171 13.41 -18.66 -2.99
C ASN A 171 11.92 -18.42 -3.30
N ASN A 172 11.41 -17.28 -2.86
CA ASN A 172 10.02 -16.85 -3.07
C ASN A 172 9.88 -15.71 -4.09
N SER A 173 10.92 -15.41 -4.88
CA SER A 173 10.94 -14.24 -5.78
C SER A 173 9.76 -14.24 -6.76
N GLY A 174 9.45 -15.40 -7.37
CA GLY A 174 8.30 -15.54 -8.27
C GLY A 174 6.96 -15.25 -7.59
N ILE A 175 6.80 -15.65 -6.33
CA ILE A 175 5.59 -15.36 -5.54
C ILE A 175 5.50 -13.86 -5.26
N MET A 176 6.61 -13.20 -4.94
CA MET A 176 6.63 -11.76 -4.72
C MET A 176 6.21 -10.98 -5.97
N TYR A 177 6.67 -11.40 -7.16
CA TYR A 177 6.24 -10.81 -8.43
C TYR A 177 4.76 -11.05 -8.69
N ALA A 178 4.30 -12.30 -8.57
CA ALA A 178 2.89 -12.64 -8.75
C ALA A 178 1.98 -11.85 -7.79
N LYS A 179 2.34 -11.79 -6.52
CA LYS A 179 1.65 -10.98 -5.49
C LYS A 179 1.58 -9.50 -5.89
N ARG A 180 2.67 -8.93 -6.41
CA ARG A 180 2.68 -7.51 -6.83
C ARG A 180 1.69 -7.26 -7.97
N VAL A 181 1.66 -8.15 -8.98
CA VAL A 181 0.70 -8.05 -10.09
C VAL A 181 -0.74 -8.18 -9.59
N VAL A 182 -1.01 -9.13 -8.69
CA VAL A 182 -2.33 -9.32 -8.08
C VAL A 182 -2.76 -8.06 -7.31
N ILE A 183 -1.89 -7.49 -6.47
CA ILE A 183 -2.22 -6.26 -5.75
C ILE A 183 -2.45 -5.11 -6.72
N ASP A 184 -1.58 -4.89 -7.70
CA ASP A 184 -1.72 -3.77 -8.63
C ASP A 184 -3.02 -3.86 -9.45
N LEU A 185 -3.42 -5.07 -9.86
CA LEU A 185 -4.66 -5.32 -10.59
C LEU A 185 -5.90 -5.19 -9.70
N PHE A 186 -5.97 -5.95 -8.62
CA PHE A 186 -7.19 -6.10 -7.80
C PHE A 186 -7.37 -5.02 -6.73
N SER A 187 -6.36 -4.17 -6.48
CA SER A 187 -6.49 -3.10 -5.47
C SER A 187 -7.29 -1.90 -5.92
N GLY A 188 -7.60 -1.78 -7.21
CA GLY A 188 -8.22 -0.60 -7.80
C GLY A 188 -7.22 0.45 -8.30
N LEU A 189 -5.92 0.23 -8.12
CA LEU A 189 -4.87 1.18 -8.50
C LEU A 189 -4.82 1.45 -10.02
N LEU A 190 -4.79 0.38 -10.83
CA LEU A 190 -4.68 0.50 -12.29
C LEU A 190 -6.04 0.79 -12.96
N LEU A 191 -7.09 0.15 -12.45
CA LEU A 191 -8.45 0.25 -12.94
C LEU A 191 -9.38 0.27 -11.72
N PRO A 192 -10.25 1.29 -11.56
CA PRO A 192 -11.21 1.32 -10.46
C PRO A 192 -12.09 0.08 -10.48
N ILE A 193 -12.45 -0.42 -9.30
CA ILE A 193 -13.18 -1.69 -9.17
C ILE A 193 -14.55 -1.64 -9.87
N SER A 194 -15.19 -0.48 -9.91
CA SER A 194 -16.47 -0.27 -10.61
C SER A 194 -16.43 -0.59 -12.11
N PHE A 195 -15.26 -0.62 -12.74
CA PHE A 195 -15.09 -0.91 -14.16
C PHE A 195 -14.89 -2.41 -14.46
N TYR A 196 -14.76 -3.25 -13.42
CA TYR A 196 -14.66 -4.68 -13.62
C TYR A 196 -16.02 -5.31 -13.96
N PRO A 197 -16.06 -6.48 -14.62
CA PRO A 197 -17.29 -7.25 -14.75
C PRO A 197 -17.95 -7.54 -13.39
N LEU A 198 -19.28 -7.56 -13.32
CA LEU A 198 -20.03 -7.71 -12.06
C LEU A 198 -19.61 -8.95 -11.23
N TRP A 199 -19.25 -10.05 -11.88
CA TRP A 199 -18.77 -11.25 -11.19
C TRP A 199 -17.45 -11.01 -10.45
N ALA A 200 -16.55 -10.22 -11.05
CA ALA A 200 -15.25 -9.90 -10.48
C ALA A 200 -15.39 -8.90 -9.34
N GLN A 201 -16.27 -7.91 -9.48
CA GLN A 201 -16.61 -6.98 -8.39
C GLN A 201 -17.11 -7.76 -7.15
N LYS A 202 -18.03 -8.71 -7.34
CA LYS A 202 -18.54 -9.57 -6.26
C LYS A 202 -17.44 -10.41 -5.61
N ALA A 203 -16.51 -10.96 -6.40
CA ALA A 203 -15.38 -11.73 -5.89
C ALA A 203 -14.43 -10.87 -5.04
N MET A 204 -14.16 -9.63 -5.46
CA MET A 204 -13.26 -8.71 -4.76
C MET A 204 -13.75 -8.33 -3.35
N VAL A 205 -15.06 -8.40 -3.09
CA VAL A 205 -15.60 -8.20 -1.73
C VAL A 205 -15.12 -9.27 -0.75
N PHE A 206 -14.72 -10.45 -1.23
CA PHE A 206 -14.16 -11.51 -0.39
C PHE A 206 -12.64 -11.48 -0.30
N LEU A 207 -11.98 -10.44 -0.84
CA LEU A 207 -10.53 -10.32 -0.89
C LEU A 207 -10.06 -9.00 -0.25
N PRO A 208 -8.86 -8.96 0.35
CA PRO A 208 -8.38 -7.74 1.03
C PRO A 208 -7.91 -6.64 0.07
N PHE A 209 -7.80 -6.90 -1.24
CA PHE A 209 -7.06 -6.02 -2.14
C PHE A 209 -7.69 -4.63 -2.29
N GLN A 210 -9.02 -4.55 -2.34
CA GLN A 210 -9.71 -3.25 -2.43
C GLN A 210 -9.44 -2.32 -1.24
N ALA A 211 -9.10 -2.90 -0.08
CA ALA A 211 -8.76 -2.15 1.12
C ALA A 211 -7.41 -1.43 1.03
N ILE A 212 -6.58 -1.72 0.02
CA ILE A 212 -5.22 -1.17 -0.13
C ILE A 212 -5.22 0.16 -0.90
N SER A 213 -6.04 0.30 -1.95
CA SER A 213 -5.97 1.47 -2.84
C SER A 213 -7.35 2.01 -3.22
N TYR A 214 -8.30 1.13 -3.56
CA TYR A 214 -9.64 1.54 -3.98
C TYR A 214 -10.38 2.33 -2.90
N ILE A 215 -10.48 1.78 -1.69
CA ILE A 215 -11.22 2.41 -0.58
C ILE A 215 -10.69 3.81 -0.24
N PRO A 216 -9.40 4.03 0.09
CA PRO A 216 -8.93 5.38 0.43
C PRO A 216 -9.14 6.37 -0.73
N SER A 217 -8.92 5.94 -1.97
CA SER A 217 -9.04 6.80 -3.15
C SER A 217 -10.51 7.17 -3.45
N MET A 218 -11.44 6.24 -3.24
CA MET A 218 -12.89 6.50 -3.34
C MET A 218 -13.40 7.39 -2.22
N ILE A 219 -12.86 7.26 -1.00
CA ILE A 219 -13.18 8.17 0.11
C ILE A 219 -12.75 9.59 -0.26
N PHE A 220 -11.51 9.77 -0.73
CA PHE A 220 -10.98 11.10 -1.05
C PHE A 220 -11.71 11.78 -2.22
N SER A 221 -12.03 11.01 -3.27
CA SER A 221 -12.79 11.49 -4.44
C SER A 221 -14.29 11.64 -4.17
N GLU A 222 -14.72 11.43 -2.91
CA GLU A 222 -16.11 11.50 -2.47
C GLU A 222 -17.05 10.54 -3.24
N GLY A 223 -16.51 9.47 -3.82
CA GLY A 223 -17.28 8.42 -4.47
C GLY A 223 -17.94 7.45 -3.48
N ILE A 224 -17.49 7.43 -2.22
CA ILE A 224 -18.13 6.71 -1.11
C ILE A 224 -18.44 7.69 0.00
N GLN A 225 -19.73 7.82 0.37
CA GLN A 225 -20.22 8.75 1.38
C GLN A 225 -21.27 8.08 2.28
N GLY A 226 -21.64 8.73 3.39
CA GLY A 226 -22.72 8.29 4.28
C GLY A 226 -22.45 6.92 4.92
N SER A 227 -23.47 6.04 4.95
CA SER A 227 -23.34 4.70 5.56
C SER A 227 -22.27 3.83 4.90
N LYS A 228 -22.13 3.92 3.56
CA LYS A 228 -21.15 3.14 2.78
C LYS A 228 -19.71 3.44 3.18
N LEU A 229 -19.43 4.65 3.67
CA LEU A 229 -18.12 5.04 4.19
C LEU A 229 -17.76 4.17 5.41
N TYR A 230 -18.68 4.04 6.35
CA TYR A 230 -18.46 3.26 7.57
C TYR A 230 -18.35 1.76 7.27
N GLU A 231 -19.14 1.25 6.32
CA GLU A 231 -19.02 -0.12 5.82
C GLU A 231 -17.64 -0.39 5.21
N ALA A 232 -17.13 0.55 4.40
CA ALA A 232 -15.81 0.44 3.79
C ALA A 232 -14.67 0.49 4.82
N LEU A 233 -14.76 1.36 5.83
CA LEU A 233 -13.79 1.38 6.93
C LEU A 233 -13.86 0.11 7.79
N LEU A 234 -15.06 -0.37 8.10
CA LEU A 234 -15.26 -1.64 8.81
C LEU A 234 -14.67 -2.82 8.03
N PHE A 235 -14.83 -2.83 6.71
CA PHE A 235 -14.19 -3.81 5.84
C PHE A 235 -12.67 -3.81 5.99
N GLN A 236 -12.03 -2.64 6.01
CA GLN A 236 -10.58 -2.53 6.25
C GLN A 236 -10.20 -3.03 7.65
N VAL A 237 -10.97 -2.69 8.69
CA VAL A 237 -10.73 -3.17 10.07
C VAL A 237 -10.82 -4.69 10.14
N ILE A 238 -11.85 -5.29 9.55
CA ILE A 238 -12.05 -6.75 9.53
C ILE A 238 -10.85 -7.42 8.87
N TRP A 239 -10.41 -6.96 7.69
CA TRP A 239 -9.24 -7.55 7.04
C TRP A 239 -7.94 -7.34 7.80
N ALA A 240 -7.74 -6.16 8.38
CA ALA A 240 -6.58 -5.88 9.23
C ALA A 240 -6.49 -6.84 10.43
N ILE A 241 -7.63 -7.31 10.95
CA ILE A 241 -7.67 -8.30 12.04
C ILE A 241 -7.52 -9.73 11.49
N VAL A 242 -8.29 -10.10 10.46
CA VAL A 242 -8.31 -11.45 9.88
C VAL A 242 -6.93 -11.87 9.40
N LEU A 243 -6.17 -10.98 8.77
CA LEU A 243 -4.81 -11.27 8.27
C LEU A 243 -3.79 -11.52 9.38
N ILE A 244 -4.06 -11.16 10.63
CA ILE A 244 -3.18 -11.48 11.77
C ILE A 244 -3.13 -12.99 11.99
N ILE A 245 -4.24 -13.71 11.77
CA ILE A 245 -4.35 -15.16 12.00
C ILE A 245 -3.31 -15.94 11.20
N PRO A 246 -3.27 -15.86 9.84
CA PRO A 246 -2.25 -16.57 9.07
C PRO A 246 -0.84 -16.08 9.40
N ILE A 247 -0.62 -14.80 9.68
CA ILE A 247 0.70 -14.27 10.07
C ILE A 247 1.22 -14.97 11.33
N VAL A 248 0.40 -15.06 12.38
CA VAL A 248 0.79 -15.70 13.64
C VAL A 248 1.05 -17.20 13.44
N LEU A 249 0.23 -17.89 12.65
CA LEU A 249 0.39 -19.31 12.35
C LEU A 249 1.68 -19.58 11.55
N MET A 250 1.90 -18.81 10.49
CA MET A 250 3.12 -18.88 9.68
C MET A 250 4.36 -18.59 10.53
N TRP A 251 4.32 -17.55 11.35
CA TRP A 251 5.44 -17.17 12.20
C TRP A 251 5.79 -18.22 13.25
N ARG A 252 4.77 -18.83 13.89
CA ARG A 252 4.97 -19.92 14.84
C ARG A 252 5.63 -21.13 14.19
N THR A 253 5.24 -21.45 12.95
CA THR A 253 5.79 -22.57 12.20
C THR A 253 7.20 -22.27 11.70
N ALA A 254 7.42 -21.06 11.17
CA ALA A 254 8.71 -20.59 10.64
C ALA A 254 9.82 -20.65 11.70
N ARG A 255 9.55 -20.20 12.93
CA ARG A 255 10.54 -20.22 14.03
C ARG A 255 11.04 -21.63 14.38
N LYS A 256 10.25 -22.68 14.12
CA LYS A 256 10.65 -24.08 14.35
C LYS A 256 11.52 -24.64 13.23
N ARG A 257 11.47 -24.04 12.04
CA ARG A 257 12.23 -24.46 10.84
C ARG A 257 13.50 -23.65 10.64
N LEU A 258 13.83 -22.75 11.55
CA LEU A 258 15.06 -21.97 11.51
C LEU A 258 16.25 -22.93 11.71
N ILE A 259 16.82 -23.41 10.60
CA ILE A 259 18.11 -24.08 10.60
C ILE A 259 19.14 -22.97 10.45
N VAL A 260 19.96 -22.76 11.49
CA VAL A 260 21.06 -21.81 11.43
C VAL A 260 22.08 -22.34 10.42
N GLN A 261 22.03 -21.82 9.19
CA GLN A 261 23.06 -22.05 8.19
C GLN A 261 24.26 -21.17 8.57
N GLY A 262 25.08 -21.67 9.49
CA GLY A 262 26.21 -20.91 10.03
C GLY A 262 27.11 -21.63 11.03
N GLY A 263 26.84 -22.90 11.36
CA GLY A 263 27.57 -23.66 12.39
C GLY A 263 26.92 -23.56 13.76
#